data_AF-A0A6B2EI42-F1
#
_entry.id   AF-A0A6B2EI42-F1
#
_cell.length_a   1.000
_cell.length_b   1.000
_cell.length_c   1.000
_cell.angle_alpha   90.00
_cell.angle_beta   90.00
_cell.angle_gamma   90.00
#
_symmetry.space_group_name_H-M   'P 1'
#
loop_
_entity.id
_entity.type
_entity.pdbx_description
1 polymer ?
#
loop_
_entity_poly.entity_id
_entity_poly.type
_entity_poly.pdbx_seq_one_letter_code
_entity_poly.pdbx_strand_id
1 'polypeptide(L)'
;MGLGKTAASITVFFISAFFHEYLVSVPLRMFKVWAFMGMMSQIPLSWVSNFARDRFGPRWGNTIVWSSLIIGQPLAVMMYY
;
A
#
# COMPACT_ATOMS: atom_id res chain seq x y z
N MET A 1 11.88 1.23 25.67
CA MET A 1 12.36 1.75 24.37
C MET A 1 11.41 1.24 23.30
N GLY A 2 10.51 2.09 22.81
CA GLY A 2 9.58 1.74 21.74
C GLY A 2 10.21 2.04 20.38
N LEU A 3 9.89 1.23 19.36
CA LEU A 3 10.22 1.54 17.98
C LEU A 3 9.65 2.93 17.61
N GLY A 4 10.43 3.75 16.90
CA GLY A 4 9.93 5.03 16.39
C GLY A 4 8.68 4.83 15.54
N LYS A 5 7.75 5.80 15.54
CA LYS A 5 6.44 5.69 14.85
C LYS A 5 6.56 5.21 13.40
N THR A 6 7.60 5.65 12.69
CA THR A 6 7.89 5.23 11.32
C THR A 6 8.31 3.77 11.24
N ALA A 7 9.21 3.32 12.11
CA ALA A 7 9.66 1.94 12.16
C ALA A 7 8.51 0.99 12.55
N ALA A 8 7.69 1.38 13.54
CA ALA A 8 6.50 0.61 13.91
C ALA A 8 5.50 0.51 12.74
N SER A 9 5.27 1.61 12.01
CA SER A 9 4.36 1.60 10.85
C SER A 9 4.89 0.70 9.73
N ILE A 10 6.18 0.80 9.40
CA ILE A 10 6.81 -0.04 8.37
C ILE A 10 6.70 -1.52 8.75
N THR A 11 6.99 -1.87 10.00
CA THR A 11 6.89 -3.26 10.48
C THR A 11 5.47 -3.81 10.39
N VAL A 12 4.46 -3.03 10.81
CA VAL A 12 3.06 -3.45 10.73
C VAL A 12 2.61 -3.63 9.28
N PHE A 13 2.96 -2.69 8.39
CA PHE A 13 2.65 -2.81 6.96
C PHE A 13 3.37 -4.00 6.31
N PHE A 14 4.62 -4.25 6.68
CA PHE A 14 5.38 -5.40 6.17
C PHE A 14 4.73 -6.74 6.55
N ILE A 15 4.35 -6.89 7.83
CA ILE A 15 3.64 -8.09 8.31
C ILE A 15 2.29 -8.23 7.58
N SER A 16 1.55 -7.13 7.42
CA SER A 16 0.29 -7.12 6.65
C SER A 16 0.48 -7.57 5.20
N ALA A 17 1.50 -7.05 4.52
CA ALA A 17 1.83 -7.39 3.13
C ALA A 17 2.19 -8.87 2.98
N PHE A 18 2.94 -9.43 3.93
CA PHE A 18 3.28 -10.85 3.96
C PHE A 18 2.02 -11.74 4.04
N PHE A 19 1.11 -11.45 4.98
CA PHE A 19 -0.13 -12.22 5.11
C PHE A 19 -1.05 -12.05 3.90
N HIS A 20 -1.07 -10.86 3.29
CA HIS A 20 -1.88 -10.63 2.10
C HIS A 20 -1.37 -11.42 0.89
N GLU A 21 -0.05 -11.45 0.66
CA GLU A 21 0.52 -12.31 -0.39
C GLU A 21 0.29 -13.80 -0.08
N TYR A 22 0.43 -14.24 1.17
CA TYR A 22 0.15 -15.62 1.57
C TYR A 22 -1.31 -16.02 1.27
N LEU A 23 -2.29 -15.20 1.70
CA LEU A 23 -3.71 -15.48 1.49
C LEU A 23 -4.12 -15.43 0.02
N VAL A 24 -3.46 -14.62 -0.81
CA VAL A 24 -3.76 -14.53 -2.25
C VAL A 24 -3.03 -15.62 -3.05
N SER A 25 -1.78 -15.95 -2.71
CA SER A 25 -0.98 -16.95 -3.42
C SER A 25 -1.42 -18.39 -3.19
N VAL A 26 -1.90 -18.73 -1.99
CA VAL A 26 -2.39 -20.08 -1.64
C VAL A 26 -3.56 -20.55 -2.54
N PRO A 27 -4.66 -19.80 -2.69
CA PRO A 27 -5.77 -20.22 -3.55
C PRO A 27 -5.41 -20.19 -5.03
N LEU A 28 -4.53 -19.29 -5.45
CA LEU A 28 -4.15 -19.11 -6.86
C LEU A 28 -2.99 -20.03 -7.28
N ARG A 29 -2.32 -20.70 -6.34
CA ARG A 29 -1.08 -21.49 -6.52
C ARG A 29 0.01 -20.74 -7.31
N MET A 30 -0.05 -19.41 -7.34
CA MET A 30 0.92 -18.53 -7.99
C MET A 30 1.58 -17.64 -6.94
N PHE A 31 2.86 -17.88 -6.68
CA PHE A 31 3.70 -16.96 -5.90
C PHE A 31 4.06 -15.77 -6.78
N LYS A 32 3.38 -14.65 -6.56
CA LYS A 32 3.59 -13.42 -7.30
C LYS A 32 3.73 -12.27 -6.29
N VAL A 33 4.96 -11.76 -6.21
CA VAL A 33 5.41 -10.65 -5.33
C VAL A 33 4.66 -9.32 -5.61
N TRP A 34 3.78 -9.31 -6.62
CA TRP A 34 2.98 -8.16 -7.02
C TRP A 34 2.01 -7.69 -5.93
N ALA A 35 1.34 -8.59 -5.21
CA ALA A 35 0.43 -8.22 -4.12
C ALA A 35 1.19 -7.56 -2.96
N PHE A 36 2.36 -8.09 -2.64
CA PHE A 36 3.25 -7.52 -1.62
C PHE A 36 3.77 -6.14 -2.01
N MET A 37 4.24 -5.98 -3.26
CA MET A 37 4.68 -4.69 -3.79
C MET A 37 3.54 -3.66 -3.81
N GLY A 38 2.32 -4.11 -4.13
CA GLY A 38 1.10 -3.28 -4.07
C GLY A 38 0.86 -2.71 -2.67
N MET A 39 0.91 -3.55 -1.62
CA MET A 39 0.76 -3.06 -0.24
C MET A 39 1.91 -2.17 0.22
N MET A 40 3.16 -2.53 -0.10
CA MET A 40 4.31 -1.72 0.27
C MET A 40 4.30 -0.34 -0.42
N SER A 41 3.73 -0.24 -1.63
CA SER A 41 3.56 1.03 -2.34
C SER A 41 2.62 2.02 -1.64
N GLN A 42 1.76 1.56 -0.71
CA GLN A 42 0.87 2.45 0.03
C GLN A 42 1.63 3.35 1.03
N ILE A 43 2.77 2.90 1.55
CA ILE A 43 3.61 3.68 2.48
C ILE A 43 4.15 4.96 1.82
N PRO A 44 4.89 4.89 0.68
CA PRO A 44 5.37 6.09 0.01
C PRO A 44 4.21 6.95 -0.52
N LEU A 45 3.11 6.34 -0.94
CA LEU A 45 1.95 7.08 -1.44
C LEU A 45 1.25 7.88 -0.33
N SER A 46 1.25 7.37 0.91
CA SER A 46 0.81 8.12 2.10
C SER A 46 1.70 9.34 2.36
N TRP A 47 3.02 9.22 2.19
CA TRP A 47 3.93 10.36 2.29
C TRP A 47 3.70 11.39 1.18
N VAL A 48 3.51 10.94 -0.06
CA VAL A 48 3.21 11.82 -1.19
C VAL A 48 1.88 12.54 -0.99
N SER A 49 0.86 11.84 -0.49
CA SER A 49 -0.44 12.45 -0.17
C SER A 49 -0.31 13.52 0.93
N ASN A 50 0.43 13.24 2.00
CA ASN A 50 0.68 14.22 3.06
C ASN A 50 1.49 15.43 2.54
N PHE A 51 2.53 15.19 1.72
CA PHE A 51 3.30 16.26 1.10
C PHE A 51 2.42 17.14 0.19
N ALA A 52 1.58 16.53 -0.64
CA ALA A 52 0.65 17.25 -1.51
C ALA A 52 -0.42 18.00 -0.71
N ARG A 53 -0.87 17.42 0.41
CA ARG A 53 -1.78 18.08 1.35
C ARG A 53 -1.17 19.36 1.92
N ASP A 54 0.08 19.29 2.37
CA ASP A 54 0.75 20.41 3.02
C ASP A 54 1.15 21.50 1.99
N ARG A 55 1.45 21.11 0.75
CA ARG A 55 1.89 22.04 -0.31
C ARG A 55 0.75 22.66 -1.12
N PHE A 56 -0.27 21.88 -1.47
CA PHE A 56 -1.35 22.28 -2.39
C PHE A 56 -2.73 22.31 -1.72
N GLY A 57 -2.81 21.88 -0.46
CA GLY A 57 -4.02 21.93 0.36
C GLY A 57 -4.77 20.60 0.46
N PRO A 58 -5.79 20.53 1.35
CA PRO A 58 -6.49 19.30 1.72
C PRO A 58 -7.13 18.52 0.57
N ARG A 59 -7.61 19.25 -0.46
CA ARG A 59 -8.27 18.66 -1.62
C ARG A 59 -7.33 17.80 -2.45
N TRP A 60 -6.09 18.24 -2.63
CA TRP A 60 -5.10 17.52 -3.44
C TRP A 60 -4.63 16.23 -2.79
N GLY A 61 -4.40 16.24 -1.46
CA GLY A 61 -4.11 15.02 -0.71
C GLY A 61 -5.26 14.01 -0.83
N ASN A 62 -6.52 14.47 -0.74
CA ASN A 62 -7.69 13.60 -0.91
C ASN A 62 -7.74 13.01 -2.33
N THR A 63 -7.56 13.81 -3.38
CA THR A 63 -7.56 13.33 -4.77
C THR A 63 -6.50 12.24 -5.01
N ILE A 64 -5.32 12.36 -4.41
CA ILE A 64 -4.25 11.35 -4.51
C ILE A 64 -4.63 10.04 -3.81
N VAL A 65 -5.30 10.12 -2.65
CA VAL A 65 -5.81 8.93 -1.96
C VAL A 65 -6.86 8.23 -2.81
N TRP A 66 -7.85 8.97 -3.33
CA TRP A 66 -8.90 8.40 -4.17
C TRP A 66 -8.36 7.80 -5.47
N SER A 67 -7.43 8.46 -6.15
CA SER A 67 -6.82 7.91 -7.36
C SER A 67 -6.04 6.62 -7.07
N SER A 68 -5.32 6.56 -5.95
CA SER A 68 -4.57 5.37 -5.55
C SER A 68 -5.45 4.17 -5.19
N LEU A 69 -6.64 4.40 -4.63
CA LEU A 69 -7.59 3.33 -4.31
C LEU A 69 -8.22 2.74 -5.57
N ILE A 70 -8.59 3.60 -6.53
CA ILE A 70 -9.16 3.17 -7.81
C ILE A 70 -8.14 2.40 -8.65
N ILE A 71 -6.86 2.75 -8.56
CA ILE A 71 -5.81 2.15 -9.39
C ILE A 71 -5.13 0.97 -8.69
N GLY A 72 -4.72 1.12 -7.43
CA GLY A 72 -3.81 0.20 -6.76
C GLY A 72 -4.42 -1.18 -6.45
N GLN A 73 -5.58 -1.22 -5.80
CA GLN A 73 -6.24 -2.49 -5.45
C GLN A 73 -6.72 -3.27 -6.69
N PRO A 74 -7.36 -2.63 -7.70
CA PRO A 74 -7.80 -3.35 -8.89
C PRO A 74 -6.65 -3.83 -9.78
N LEU A 75 -5.55 -3.08 -9.90
CA LEU A 75 -4.37 -3.55 -10.65
C LEU A 75 -3.75 -4.80 -10.02
N ALA A 76 -3.69 -4.88 -8.70
CA ALA A 76 -3.18 -6.07 -8.02
C ALA A 76 -4.03 -7.32 -8.32
N VAL A 77 -5.36 -7.15 -8.44
CA VAL A 77 -6.28 -8.24 -8.80
C VAL A 77 -6.20 -8.58 -10.29
N MET A 78 -6.12 -7.58 -11.17
CA MET A 78 -5.98 -7.80 -12.63
C MET A 78 -4.69 -8.53 -13.00
N MET A 79 -3.60 -8.30 -12.28
CA MET A 79 -2.31 -8.98 -12.50
C MET A 79 -2.32 -10.47 -12.10
N TYR A 80 -3.35 -10.89 -11.37
CA TYR A 80 -3.57 -12.27 -10.94
C TYR A 80 -4.52 -13.05 -11.86
N TYR A 81 -5.30 -12.36 -12.69
CA TYR A 81 -6.04 -12.93 -13.83
C TYR A 81 -5.10 -13.11 -15.03
#